data_AF-A0A1Y3NJW8-F1
#
_entry.id   AF-A0A1Y3NJW8-F1
#
_cell.length_a   1.000
_cell.length_b   1.000
_cell.length_c   1.000
_cell.angle_alpha   90.00
_cell.angle_beta   90.00
_cell.angle_gamma   90.00
#
_symmetry.space_group_name_H-M   'P 1'
#
loop_
_entity.id
_entity.type
_entity.pdbx_description
1 polymer ?
#
loop_
_entity_poly.entity_id
_entity_poly.type
_entity_poly.pdbx_seq_one_letter_code
_entity_poly.pdbx_strand_id
1 'polypeptide(L)'
;MQIINILILLINSYCFFPLIFINTNAKEVIIKNDDNFPYLFDILNDYQIENELILNFVDTYYNMELLNVYTLDVTMISNISLIGNINGTIFDYGKKYKGTFQIIINKENTLKIQNIIFENFYTQDVVHCIKINAKVPNFKIIISNCTLRNNDHSFFAFDLDYPQQVENDFHILFSNCNFYKNIGRIIETHHHEEYKYVDIYNSAVLKLNHCNFTDNHGVLYSHNSKFIVENCM
;
A
#
# COMPACT_ATOMS: atom_id res chain seq x y z
N MET A 1 -30.32 56.60 11.27
CA MET A 1 -30.26 55.37 12.08
C MET A 1 -30.16 54.10 11.22
N GLN A 2 -30.96 53.95 10.14
CA GLN A 2 -30.94 52.76 9.27
C GLN A 2 -29.59 52.44 8.61
N ILE A 3 -28.81 53.46 8.20
CA ILE A 3 -27.52 53.26 7.50
C ILE A 3 -26.48 52.55 8.39
N ILE A 4 -26.47 52.85 9.70
CA ILE A 4 -25.52 52.26 10.65
C ILE A 4 -25.79 50.75 10.83
N ASN A 5 -27.06 50.34 10.84
CA ASN A 5 -27.45 48.94 10.99
C ASN A 5 -27.07 48.10 9.76
N ILE A 6 -27.16 48.66 8.55
CA ILE A 6 -26.75 47.98 7.30
C ILE A 6 -25.23 47.81 7.28
N LEU A 7 -24.47 48.82 7.72
CA LEU A 7 -23.01 48.72 7.78
C LEU A 7 -22.55 47.64 8.77
N ILE A 8 -23.21 47.54 9.93
CA ILE A 8 -22.93 46.51 10.94
C ILE A 8 -23.28 45.11 10.42
N LEU A 9 -24.37 44.95 9.66
CA LEU A 9 -24.72 43.68 9.01
C LEU A 9 -23.71 43.27 7.93
N LEU A 10 -23.22 44.22 7.13
CA LEU A 10 -22.20 43.96 6.11
C LEU A 10 -20.84 43.63 6.75
N ILE A 11 -20.45 44.30 7.83
CA ILE A 11 -19.22 44.00 8.58
C ILE A 11 -19.34 42.62 9.24
N ASN A 12 -20.47 42.29 9.87
CA ASN A 12 -20.67 40.95 10.44
C ASN A 12 -20.70 39.86 9.36
N SER A 13 -21.32 40.12 8.20
CA SER A 13 -21.27 39.20 7.07
C SER A 13 -19.83 38.97 6.59
N TYR A 14 -19.04 40.04 6.40
CA TYR A 14 -17.66 39.94 5.92
C TYR A 14 -16.69 39.35 6.96
N CYS A 15 -16.90 39.61 8.25
CA CYS A 15 -16.08 39.06 9.34
C CYS A 15 -16.39 37.58 9.63
N PHE A 16 -17.58 37.07 9.29
CA PHE A 16 -17.93 35.66 9.44
C PHE A 16 -17.72 34.82 8.16
N PHE A 17 -17.39 35.42 7.01
CA PHE A 17 -17.32 34.70 5.72
C PHE A 17 -15.97 34.17 5.24
N PRO A 18 -14.88 34.11 6.02
CA PRO A 18 -13.80 33.21 5.68
C PRO A 18 -13.55 32.21 6.81
N LEU A 19 -14.61 31.52 7.26
CA LEU A 19 -14.48 30.09 7.52
C LEU A 19 -14.41 29.37 6.16
N ILE A 20 -13.39 29.74 5.36
CA ILE A 20 -12.93 28.91 4.26
C ILE A 20 -12.46 27.66 4.98
N PHE A 21 -13.28 26.61 4.96
CA PHE A 21 -12.86 25.28 5.35
C PHE A 21 -11.64 24.97 4.49
N ILE A 22 -10.45 25.10 5.08
CA ILE A 22 -9.21 24.65 4.46
C ILE A 22 -9.37 23.14 4.41
N ASN A 23 -9.86 22.65 3.27
CA ASN A 23 -10.01 21.23 3.06
C ASN A 23 -8.59 20.68 2.94
N THR A 24 -8.07 20.11 4.03
CA THR A 24 -6.74 19.53 4.02
C THR A 24 -6.81 18.25 3.20
N ASN A 25 -6.21 18.28 2.01
CA ASN A 25 -6.34 17.18 1.05
C ASN A 25 -5.62 15.90 1.46
N ALA A 26 -4.80 15.90 2.52
CA ALA A 26 -4.16 14.71 3.05
C ALA A 26 -3.94 14.84 4.56
N LYS A 27 -3.98 13.70 5.27
CA LYS A 27 -3.53 13.56 6.65
C LYS A 27 -2.13 12.96 6.62
N GLU A 28 -1.16 13.70 7.13
CA GLU A 28 0.22 13.23 7.24
C GLU A 28 0.53 12.85 8.69
N VAL A 29 1.22 11.70 8.88
CA VAL A 29 1.69 11.22 10.18
C VAL A 29 3.15 10.81 10.05
N ILE A 30 3.99 11.39 10.90
CA ILE A 30 5.40 10.98 11.02
C ILE A 30 5.46 9.78 11.94
N ILE A 31 5.97 8.65 11.45
CA ILE A 31 6.12 7.41 12.22
C ILE A 31 7.55 7.32 12.76
N LYS A 32 7.70 7.07 14.06
CA LYS A 32 8.98 6.86 14.75
C LYS A 32 8.91 5.56 15.56
N ASN A 33 10.04 4.85 15.60
CA ASN A 33 10.13 3.49 16.14
C ASN A 33 9.75 3.44 17.63
N ASP A 34 10.21 4.40 18.44
CA ASP A 34 10.00 4.41 19.89
C ASP A 34 8.74 5.17 20.35
N ASP A 35 7.99 5.76 19.42
CA ASP A 35 6.84 6.63 19.72
C ASP A 35 5.54 5.96 19.30
N ASN A 36 5.28 5.94 17.99
CA ASN A 36 3.97 5.61 17.45
C ASN A 36 3.97 4.39 16.52
N PHE A 37 5.13 3.84 16.17
CA PHE A 37 5.23 2.62 15.38
C PHE A 37 4.53 1.41 16.02
N PRO A 38 4.60 1.16 17.34
CA PRO A 38 3.87 0.04 17.95
C PRO A 38 2.34 0.12 17.78
N TYR A 39 1.81 1.32 17.51
CA TYR A 39 0.39 1.64 17.29
C TYR A 39 0.06 1.84 15.79
N LEU A 40 0.90 1.36 14.88
CA LEU A 40 0.71 1.50 13.43
C LEU A 40 -0.68 1.01 12.97
N PHE A 41 -1.20 -0.05 13.59
CA PHE A 41 -2.55 -0.57 13.33
C PHE A 41 -3.64 0.49 13.58
N ASP A 42 -3.61 1.13 14.75
CA ASP A 42 -4.59 2.13 15.15
C ASP A 42 -4.48 3.35 14.23
N ILE A 43 -3.26 3.79 13.91
CA ILE A 43 -3.02 4.91 12.99
C ILE A 43 -3.61 4.61 11.60
N LEU A 44 -3.37 3.41 11.07
CA LEU A 44 -3.86 3.02 9.75
C LEU A 44 -5.39 2.94 9.69
N ASN A 45 -6.07 2.65 10.79
CA ASN A 45 -7.53 2.53 10.81
C ASN A 45 -8.24 3.83 11.21
N ASP A 46 -7.69 4.58 12.15
CA ASP A 46 -8.36 5.74 12.75
C ASP A 46 -8.08 7.06 12.02
N TYR A 47 -6.98 7.15 11.26
CA TYR A 47 -6.52 8.43 10.68
C TYR A 47 -6.82 8.54 9.18
N GLN A 48 -7.52 7.57 8.60
CA GLN A 48 -7.98 7.66 7.22
C GLN A 48 -9.07 8.74 7.11
N ILE A 49 -8.73 9.84 6.45
CA ILE A 49 -9.68 10.91 6.07
C ILE A 49 -10.09 10.75 4.60
N GLU A 50 -11.06 11.53 4.09
CA GLU A 50 -11.68 11.33 2.77
C GLU A 50 -10.72 11.20 1.56
N ASN A 51 -9.51 11.78 1.62
CA ASN A 51 -8.62 11.86 0.46
C ASN A 51 -7.39 10.95 0.52
N GLU A 52 -6.42 11.24 1.40
CA GLU A 52 -5.16 10.48 1.50
C GLU A 52 -4.61 10.48 2.93
N LEU A 53 -4.14 9.33 3.38
CA LEU A 53 -3.31 9.14 4.57
C LEU A 53 -1.87 8.89 4.14
N ILE A 54 -0.93 9.73 4.60
CA ILE A 54 0.50 9.61 4.31
C ILE A 54 1.23 9.28 5.61
N LEU A 55 1.88 8.13 5.65
CA LEU A 55 2.73 7.70 6.77
C LEU A 55 4.19 7.82 6.36
N ASN A 56 4.91 8.76 6.98
CA ASN A 56 6.33 9.01 6.75
C ASN A 56 7.17 8.34 7.83
N PHE A 57 7.84 7.24 7.48
CA PHE A 57 8.74 6.48 8.35
C PHE A 57 10.14 7.11 8.33
N VAL A 58 10.43 7.94 9.35
CA VAL A 58 11.63 8.78 9.38
C VAL A 58 12.85 8.10 9.99
N ASP A 59 12.69 7.02 10.74
CA ASP A 59 13.83 6.26 11.25
C ASP A 59 14.37 5.33 10.17
N THR A 60 15.65 4.99 10.24
CA THR A 60 16.30 4.12 9.26
C THR A 60 15.91 2.65 9.42
N TYR A 61 15.39 2.28 10.59
CA TYR A 61 15.14 0.90 10.97
C TYR A 61 13.90 0.79 11.88
N TYR A 62 13.04 -0.17 11.56
CA TYR A 62 11.86 -0.56 12.33
C TYR A 62 11.88 -2.07 12.54
N ASN A 63 11.81 -2.48 13.79
CA ASN A 63 11.68 -3.89 14.15
C ASN A 63 10.20 -4.27 14.09
N MET A 64 9.79 -5.00 13.05
CA MET A 64 8.40 -5.41 12.83
C MET A 64 7.87 -6.30 13.97
N GLU A 65 8.75 -6.89 14.79
CA GLU A 65 8.36 -7.64 15.98
C GLU A 65 7.68 -6.78 17.05
N LEU A 66 8.01 -5.48 17.11
CA LEU A 66 7.52 -4.53 18.13
C LEU A 66 6.08 -4.06 17.88
N LEU A 67 5.46 -4.44 16.77
CA LEU A 67 4.04 -4.18 16.56
C LEU A 67 3.21 -4.90 17.64
N ASN A 68 2.31 -4.15 18.28
CA ASN A 68 1.44 -4.66 19.36
C ASN A 68 0.36 -5.62 18.87
N VAL A 69 0.22 -5.77 17.55
CA VAL A 69 -0.72 -6.70 16.93
C VAL A 69 0.03 -7.82 16.22
N TYR A 70 -0.65 -8.94 16.09
CA TYR A 70 -0.13 -10.10 15.37
C TYR A 70 -0.32 -9.95 13.85
N THR A 71 -1.51 -9.51 13.43
CA THR A 71 -1.91 -9.25 12.04
C THR A 71 -2.31 -7.78 11.94
N LEU A 72 -1.92 -7.10 10.85
CA LEU A 72 -2.39 -5.75 10.54
C LEU A 72 -3.53 -5.85 9.52
N ASP A 73 -4.78 -5.74 9.96
CA ASP A 73 -5.95 -5.77 9.08
C ASP A 73 -6.46 -4.35 8.80
N VAL A 74 -6.25 -3.85 7.58
CA VAL A 74 -6.60 -2.48 7.18
C VAL A 74 -7.62 -2.49 6.06
N THR A 75 -8.77 -1.84 6.27
CA THR A 75 -9.71 -1.56 5.18
C THR A 75 -9.49 -0.14 4.67
N MET A 76 -9.16 0.01 3.39
CA MET A 76 -8.91 1.32 2.78
C MET A 76 -10.22 2.06 2.53
N ILE A 77 -10.43 3.15 3.24
CA ILE A 77 -11.51 4.11 2.98
C ILE A 77 -11.03 5.32 2.17
N SER A 78 -9.71 5.54 2.10
CA SER A 78 -9.05 6.55 1.25
C SER A 78 -7.71 6.06 0.70
N ASN A 79 -6.99 6.91 -0.04
CA ASN A 79 -5.64 6.58 -0.51
C ASN A 79 -4.68 6.43 0.67
N ILE A 80 -3.73 5.50 0.59
CA ILE A 80 -2.71 5.31 1.63
C ILE A 80 -1.33 5.34 0.98
N SER A 81 -0.42 6.12 1.55
CA SER A 81 0.97 6.20 1.15
C SER A 81 1.88 5.84 2.33
N LEU A 82 2.65 4.77 2.21
CA LEU A 82 3.68 4.34 3.16
C LEU A 82 5.06 4.73 2.59
N ILE A 83 5.72 5.70 3.20
CA ILE A 83 6.92 6.33 2.64
C ILE A 83 8.09 6.21 3.62
N GLY A 84 9.15 5.53 3.21
CA GLY A 84 10.42 5.49 3.91
C GLY A 84 11.40 6.60 3.48
N ASN A 85 12.52 6.67 4.18
CA ASN A 85 13.63 7.55 3.89
C ASN A 85 14.19 7.34 2.48
N ILE A 86 14.74 8.38 1.85
CA ILE A 86 15.29 8.31 0.49
C ILE A 86 16.44 7.28 0.33
N ASN A 87 17.16 7.02 1.42
CA ASN A 87 18.23 6.01 1.46
C ASN A 87 17.70 4.59 1.78
N GLY A 88 16.38 4.42 1.88
CA GLY A 88 15.71 3.23 2.35
C GLY A 88 15.43 3.26 3.85
N THR A 89 14.22 2.83 4.22
CA THR A 89 13.84 2.50 5.61
C THR A 89 13.70 0.99 5.74
N ILE A 90 14.38 0.38 6.71
CA ILE A 90 14.37 -1.07 6.92
C ILE A 90 13.17 -1.48 7.78
N PHE A 91 12.36 -2.38 7.26
CA PHE A 91 11.34 -3.15 7.97
C PHE A 91 11.88 -4.58 8.15
N ASP A 92 12.45 -4.85 9.32
CA ASP A 92 13.08 -6.13 9.65
C ASP A 92 12.10 -7.02 10.42
N TYR A 93 11.84 -8.21 9.88
CA TYR A 93 10.99 -9.23 10.50
C TYR A 93 11.78 -10.22 11.37
N GLY A 94 13.10 -10.09 11.47
CA GLY A 94 13.93 -10.83 12.43
C GLY A 94 13.97 -12.34 12.22
N LYS A 95 13.57 -12.84 11.04
CA LYS A 95 13.30 -14.26 10.75
C LYS A 95 12.27 -14.88 11.70
N LYS A 96 11.36 -14.06 12.21
CA LYS A 96 10.27 -14.51 13.06
C LYS A 96 8.95 -14.48 12.32
N TYR A 97 8.10 -15.39 12.75
CA TYR A 97 6.75 -15.46 12.27
C TYR A 97 5.91 -14.33 12.89
N LYS A 98 5.39 -13.46 12.03
CA LYS A 98 4.32 -12.51 12.33
C LYS A 98 3.14 -12.82 11.41
N GLY A 99 1.95 -12.43 11.83
CA GLY A 99 0.76 -12.50 11.00
C GLY A 99 0.88 -11.58 9.78
N THR A 100 -0.14 -11.64 8.93
CA THR A 100 -0.17 -10.94 7.65
C THR A 100 -0.38 -9.43 7.85
N PHE A 101 0.24 -8.61 7.01
CA PHE A 101 -0.24 -7.24 6.76
C PHE A 101 -1.30 -7.30 5.66
N GLN A 102 -2.56 -7.38 6.07
CA GLN A 102 -3.70 -7.52 5.19
C GLN A 102 -4.34 -6.17 4.88
N ILE A 103 -4.49 -5.86 3.60
CA ILE A 103 -5.11 -4.62 3.12
C ILE A 103 -6.31 -4.97 2.25
N ILE A 104 -7.47 -4.39 2.54
CA ILE A 104 -8.72 -4.59 1.80
C ILE A 104 -9.07 -3.30 1.04
N ILE A 105 -9.24 -3.41 -0.28
CA ILE A 105 -9.56 -2.30 -1.18
C ILE A 105 -10.97 -2.50 -1.74
N ASN A 106 -11.93 -1.73 -1.21
CA ASN A 106 -13.35 -1.80 -1.60
C ASN A 106 -13.83 -0.60 -2.43
N LYS A 107 -12.94 0.36 -2.70
CA LYS A 107 -13.19 1.59 -3.47
C LYS A 107 -12.00 1.86 -4.37
N GLU A 108 -12.15 2.80 -5.31
CA GLU A 108 -11.11 3.20 -6.28
C GLU A 108 -9.96 3.98 -5.61
N ASN A 109 -9.32 3.36 -4.62
CA ASN A 109 -8.24 3.91 -3.83
C ASN A 109 -6.89 3.42 -4.36
N THR A 110 -5.88 4.22 -4.10
CA THR A 110 -4.48 3.94 -4.42
C THR A 110 -3.69 3.64 -3.16
N LEU A 111 -2.99 2.51 -3.15
CA LEU A 111 -1.96 2.19 -2.17
C LEU A 111 -0.58 2.50 -2.77
N LYS A 112 0.23 3.29 -2.08
CA LYS A 112 1.63 3.56 -2.44
C LYS A 112 2.56 3.06 -1.34
N ILE A 113 3.63 2.38 -1.73
CA ILE A 113 4.71 1.95 -0.85
C ILE A 113 6.02 2.40 -1.49
N GLN A 114 6.80 3.22 -0.80
CA GLN A 114 7.96 3.87 -1.39
C GLN A 114 9.18 3.86 -0.46
N ASN A 115 10.35 3.56 -1.02
CA ASN A 115 11.64 3.56 -0.34
C ASN A 115 11.70 2.68 0.93
N ILE A 116 11.06 1.51 0.91
CA ILE A 116 11.09 0.55 2.03
C ILE A 116 11.94 -0.66 1.66
N ILE A 117 12.77 -1.10 2.59
CA ILE A 117 13.55 -2.33 2.53
C ILE A 117 12.87 -3.35 3.42
N PHE A 118 12.23 -4.36 2.83
CA PHE A 118 11.65 -5.47 3.55
C PHE A 118 12.67 -6.61 3.66
N GLU A 119 12.94 -7.08 4.87
CA GLU A 119 13.90 -8.15 5.06
C GLU A 119 13.56 -9.16 6.16
N ASN A 120 14.16 -10.35 6.00
CA ASN A 120 14.12 -11.43 6.97
C ASN A 120 12.70 -11.90 7.30
N PHE A 121 11.75 -11.82 6.37
CA PHE A 121 10.43 -12.41 6.56
C PHE A 121 10.51 -13.94 6.50
N TYR A 122 9.91 -14.59 7.49
CA TYR A 122 9.84 -16.05 7.60
C TYR A 122 8.47 -16.46 8.17
N THR A 123 7.92 -17.56 7.66
CA THR A 123 6.70 -18.20 8.17
C THR A 123 6.86 -19.72 8.09
N GLN A 124 6.02 -20.48 8.80
CA GLN A 124 5.99 -21.95 8.73
C GLN A 124 4.90 -22.48 7.79
N ASP A 125 3.94 -21.63 7.40
CA ASP A 125 2.74 -21.99 6.66
C ASP A 125 2.55 -21.15 5.39
N VAL A 126 1.43 -21.36 4.68
CA VAL A 126 0.99 -20.59 3.50
C VAL A 126 0.50 -19.19 3.90
N VAL A 127 1.34 -18.44 4.61
CA VAL A 127 1.07 -17.08 5.07
C VAL A 127 1.93 -16.13 4.25
N HIS A 128 1.33 -15.03 3.82
CA HIS A 128 2.01 -13.98 3.07
C HIS A 128 2.41 -12.85 4.01
N CYS A 129 3.51 -12.17 3.73
CA CYS A 129 3.89 -11.00 4.51
C CYS A 129 2.87 -9.87 4.33
N ILE A 130 2.52 -9.57 3.09
CA ILE A 130 1.56 -8.55 2.70
C ILE A 130 0.51 -9.21 1.81
N LYS A 131 -0.75 -9.17 2.23
CA LYS A 131 -1.88 -9.68 1.46
C LYS A 131 -2.82 -8.53 1.11
N ILE A 132 -3.17 -8.40 -0.16
CA ILE A 132 -4.01 -7.32 -0.63
C ILE A 132 -5.24 -7.92 -1.32
N ASN A 133 -6.41 -7.65 -0.77
CA ASN A 133 -7.70 -8.11 -1.28
C ASN A 133 -8.39 -6.94 -1.99
N ALA A 134 -8.47 -6.97 -3.32
CA ALA A 134 -9.13 -5.92 -4.10
C ALA A 134 -10.50 -6.41 -4.62
N LYS A 135 -11.55 -5.64 -4.33
CA LYS A 135 -12.95 -5.95 -4.70
C LYS A 135 -13.55 -5.01 -5.74
N VAL A 136 -12.75 -4.08 -6.23
CA VAL A 136 -13.14 -3.15 -7.29
C VAL A 136 -12.09 -3.19 -8.38
N PRO A 137 -12.45 -2.91 -9.63
CA PRO A 137 -11.56 -3.15 -10.76
C PRO A 137 -10.63 -1.95 -11.06
N ASN A 138 -10.92 -0.75 -10.52
CA ASN A 138 -10.15 0.49 -10.75
C ASN A 138 -9.16 0.85 -9.62
N PHE A 139 -8.78 -0.10 -8.78
CA PHE A 139 -7.77 0.11 -7.74
C PHE A 139 -6.37 0.31 -8.34
N LYS A 140 -5.47 0.95 -7.58
CA LYS A 140 -4.06 1.06 -7.95
C LYS A 140 -3.15 0.72 -6.78
N ILE A 141 -2.10 -0.05 -7.06
CA ILE A 141 -1.05 -0.36 -6.10
C ILE A 141 0.28 -0.01 -6.76
N ILE A 142 1.06 0.87 -6.11
CA ILE A 142 2.32 1.37 -6.63
C ILE A 142 3.40 1.11 -5.57
N ILE A 143 4.37 0.28 -5.92
CA ILE A 143 5.51 -0.09 -5.07
C ILE A 143 6.76 0.41 -5.78
N SER A 144 7.42 1.43 -5.22
CA SER A 144 8.51 2.13 -5.90
C SER A 144 9.77 2.23 -5.05
N ASN A 145 10.93 2.06 -5.69
CA ASN A 145 12.25 2.14 -5.05
C ASN A 145 12.37 1.24 -3.80
N CYS A 146 11.66 0.11 -3.76
CA CYS A 146 11.67 -0.80 -2.63
C CYS A 146 12.70 -1.91 -2.83
N THR A 147 13.18 -2.49 -1.72
CA THR A 147 14.04 -3.67 -1.76
C THR A 147 13.41 -4.80 -0.95
N LEU A 148 13.31 -5.99 -1.53
CA LEU A 148 12.90 -7.20 -0.84
C LEU A 148 14.11 -8.13 -0.78
N ARG A 149 14.59 -8.44 0.43
CA ARG A 149 15.78 -9.30 0.57
C ARG A 149 15.71 -10.32 1.69
N ASN A 150 16.33 -11.48 1.46
CA ASN A 150 16.44 -12.55 2.45
C ASN A 150 15.08 -12.98 3.05
N ASN A 151 14.02 -12.97 2.24
CA ASN A 151 12.71 -13.45 2.67
C ASN A 151 12.57 -14.92 2.26
N ASP A 152 12.17 -15.78 3.20
CA ASP A 152 12.21 -17.23 3.00
C ASP A 152 10.87 -17.81 2.50
N HIS A 153 9.84 -16.96 2.29
CA HIS A 153 8.48 -17.35 1.92
C HIS A 153 7.79 -16.32 1.02
N SER A 154 6.56 -16.64 0.59
CA SER A 154 5.75 -15.76 -0.24
C SER A 154 5.52 -14.40 0.41
N PHE A 155 5.78 -13.31 -0.32
CA PHE A 155 5.81 -11.96 0.28
C PHE A 155 4.53 -11.18 -0.01
N PHE A 156 4.30 -10.81 -1.26
CA PHE A 156 3.09 -10.15 -1.73
C PHE A 156 2.10 -11.18 -2.29
N ALA A 157 0.90 -11.21 -1.74
CA ALA A 157 -0.26 -11.87 -2.34
C ALA A 157 -1.33 -10.84 -2.71
N PHE A 158 -1.87 -10.96 -3.91
CA PHE A 158 -2.93 -10.13 -4.42
C PHE A 158 -4.13 -11.02 -4.76
N ASP A 159 -5.17 -10.98 -3.92
CA ASP A 159 -6.42 -11.69 -4.16
C ASP A 159 -7.43 -10.69 -4.76
N LEU A 160 -7.86 -10.97 -5.97
CA LEU A 160 -8.64 -10.09 -6.81
C LEU A 160 -10.03 -10.71 -7.04
N ASP A 161 -11.05 -10.04 -6.52
CA ASP A 161 -12.44 -10.51 -6.50
C ASP A 161 -13.36 -9.42 -7.06
N TYR A 162 -13.29 -9.22 -8.39
CA TYR A 162 -14.16 -8.31 -9.10
C TYR A 162 -14.50 -8.86 -10.50
N PRO A 163 -15.71 -8.57 -11.02
CA PRO A 163 -16.24 -9.28 -12.19
C PRO A 163 -15.74 -8.76 -13.55
N GLN A 164 -15.11 -7.59 -13.62
CA GLN A 164 -14.93 -6.87 -14.88
C GLN A 164 -13.46 -6.66 -15.26
N GLN A 165 -13.17 -6.80 -16.56
CA GLN A 165 -11.93 -6.32 -17.16
C GLN A 165 -11.98 -4.81 -17.32
N VAL A 166 -10.98 -4.13 -16.79
CA VAL A 166 -10.74 -2.72 -17.11
C VAL A 166 -9.58 -2.65 -18.07
N GLU A 167 -9.76 -1.86 -19.12
CA GLU A 167 -8.66 -1.41 -19.98
C GLU A 167 -7.79 -0.44 -19.17
N ASN A 168 -6.95 -0.98 -18.29
CA ASN A 168 -5.96 -0.24 -17.50
C ASN A 168 -4.56 -0.69 -17.93
N ASP A 169 -3.64 0.27 -18.05
CA ASP A 169 -2.22 -0.01 -18.33
C ASP A 169 -1.60 -0.93 -17.27
N PHE A 170 -2.00 -0.75 -16.01
CA PHE A 170 -1.67 -1.60 -14.88
C PHE A 170 -2.64 -1.38 -13.71
N HIS A 171 -2.77 -2.39 -12.86
CA HIS A 171 -3.41 -2.30 -11.55
C HIS A 171 -2.36 -2.30 -10.43
N ILE A 172 -1.30 -3.09 -10.63
CA ILE A 172 -0.19 -3.23 -9.70
C ILE A 172 1.09 -2.86 -10.44
N LEU A 173 1.86 -1.92 -9.91
CA LEU A 173 3.14 -1.50 -10.49
C LEU A 173 4.25 -1.63 -9.45
N PHE A 174 5.28 -2.39 -9.81
CA PHE A 174 6.59 -2.38 -9.16
C PHE A 174 7.55 -1.59 -10.04
N SER A 175 8.13 -0.51 -9.52
CA SER A 175 9.08 0.34 -10.26
C SER A 175 10.39 0.53 -9.49
N ASN A 176 11.52 0.35 -10.18
CA ASN A 176 12.86 0.50 -9.60
C ASN A 176 13.06 -0.35 -8.33
N CYS A 177 12.46 -1.53 -8.28
CA CYS A 177 12.50 -2.40 -7.11
C CYS A 177 13.60 -3.44 -7.23
N ASN A 178 14.18 -3.81 -6.09
CA ASN A 178 15.23 -4.80 -6.04
C ASN A 178 14.78 -6.04 -5.25
N PHE A 179 15.10 -7.22 -5.77
CA PHE A 179 14.74 -8.50 -5.18
C PHE A 179 16.01 -9.33 -5.03
N TYR A 180 16.40 -9.64 -3.79
CA TYR A 180 17.68 -10.29 -3.48
C TYR A 180 17.52 -11.51 -2.57
N LYS A 181 18.01 -12.67 -2.98
CA LYS A 181 18.11 -13.85 -2.10
C LYS A 181 16.79 -14.22 -1.42
N ASN A 182 15.68 -14.07 -2.13
CA ASN A 182 14.38 -14.51 -1.62
C ASN A 182 14.10 -15.95 -2.06
N ILE A 183 13.37 -16.68 -1.24
CA ILE A 183 12.91 -18.05 -1.49
C ILE A 183 11.38 -18.05 -1.50
N GLY A 184 10.76 -18.79 -2.43
CA GLY A 184 9.31 -18.90 -2.52
C GLY A 184 8.68 -17.93 -3.53
N ARG A 185 7.37 -17.67 -3.43
CA ARG A 185 6.65 -16.83 -4.41
C ARG A 185 6.61 -15.39 -3.93
N ILE A 186 7.60 -14.59 -4.31
CA ILE A 186 7.70 -13.19 -3.86
C ILE A 186 6.43 -12.40 -4.20
N ILE A 187 5.91 -12.60 -5.41
CA ILE A 187 4.69 -11.96 -5.91
C ILE A 187 3.75 -13.05 -6.39
N GLU A 188 2.55 -13.07 -5.82
CA GLU A 188 1.49 -14.02 -6.10
C GLU A 188 0.19 -13.28 -6.38
N THR A 189 -0.46 -13.57 -7.52
CA THR A 189 -1.75 -12.97 -7.88
C THR A 189 -2.79 -14.04 -8.11
N HIS A 190 -3.98 -13.89 -7.53
CA HIS A 190 -5.13 -14.77 -7.69
C HIS A 190 -6.36 -13.97 -8.11
N HIS A 191 -6.89 -14.22 -9.30
CA HIS A 191 -8.16 -13.66 -9.73
C HIS A 191 -9.24 -14.75 -9.76
N HIS A 192 -10.25 -14.61 -8.90
CA HIS A 192 -11.21 -15.67 -8.58
C HIS A 192 -12.32 -15.90 -9.62
N GLU A 193 -12.46 -15.04 -10.63
CA GLU A 193 -13.41 -15.21 -11.75
C GLU A 193 -12.85 -16.17 -12.82
N GLU A 194 -12.77 -17.46 -12.49
CA GLU A 194 -12.15 -18.51 -13.32
C GLU A 194 -13.00 -18.97 -14.53
N TYR A 195 -14.31 -18.72 -14.53
CA TYR A 195 -15.24 -19.50 -15.38
C TYR A 195 -16.10 -18.69 -16.37
N LYS A 196 -15.95 -17.37 -16.44
CA LYS A 196 -16.94 -16.53 -17.18
C LYS A 196 -16.42 -15.76 -18.39
N TYR A 197 -15.10 -15.61 -18.58
CA TYR A 197 -14.56 -14.69 -19.59
C TYR A 197 -13.55 -15.36 -20.52
N VAL A 198 -13.62 -15.00 -21.82
CA VAL A 198 -12.75 -15.54 -22.87
C VAL A 198 -11.30 -15.04 -22.72
N ASP A 199 -11.10 -13.87 -22.11
CA ASP A 199 -9.80 -13.20 -21.97
C ASP A 199 -9.32 -13.13 -20.51
N ILE A 200 -9.41 -14.21 -19.74
CA ILE A 200 -9.09 -14.26 -18.29
C ILE A 200 -7.78 -13.58 -17.86
N TYR A 201 -6.79 -13.45 -18.76
CA TYR A 201 -5.52 -12.78 -18.49
C TYR A 201 -5.59 -11.25 -18.47
N ASN A 202 -6.65 -10.62 -19.00
CA ASN A 202 -6.78 -9.17 -19.04
C ASN A 202 -7.46 -8.57 -17.80
N SER A 203 -7.93 -9.39 -16.86
CA SER A 203 -8.70 -8.89 -15.70
C SER A 203 -7.83 -8.15 -14.68
N ALA A 204 -6.56 -8.53 -14.56
CA ALA A 204 -5.60 -7.87 -13.69
C ALA A 204 -4.24 -7.80 -14.37
N VAL A 205 -3.63 -6.61 -14.32
CA VAL A 205 -2.35 -6.34 -14.97
C VAL A 205 -1.34 -5.93 -13.91
N LEU A 206 -0.33 -6.76 -13.71
CA LEU A 206 0.82 -6.48 -12.87
C LEU A 206 2.01 -6.11 -13.74
N LYS A 207 2.59 -4.94 -13.50
CA LYS A 207 3.74 -4.43 -14.24
C LYS A 207 4.98 -4.36 -13.35
N LEU A 208 6.08 -4.92 -13.83
CA LEU A 208 7.42 -4.84 -13.27
C LEU A 208 8.26 -3.99 -14.21
N ASN A 209 8.77 -2.85 -13.74
CA ASN A 209 9.50 -1.90 -14.55
C ASN A 209 10.82 -1.51 -13.88
N HIS A 210 11.94 -1.64 -14.60
CA HIS A 210 13.28 -1.32 -14.07
C HIS A 210 13.59 -2.05 -12.74
N CYS A 211 13.15 -3.31 -12.61
CA CYS A 211 13.40 -4.09 -11.40
C CYS A 211 14.63 -4.99 -11.56
N ASN A 212 15.33 -5.26 -10.47
CA ASN A 212 16.51 -6.13 -10.46
C ASN A 212 16.25 -7.37 -9.60
N PHE A 213 16.54 -8.56 -10.14
CA PHE A 213 16.35 -9.85 -9.50
C PHE A 213 17.69 -10.59 -9.41
N THR A 214 18.24 -10.73 -8.20
CA THR A 214 19.51 -11.46 -7.99
C THR A 214 19.31 -12.58 -6.97
N ASP A 215 19.74 -13.79 -7.34
CA ASP A 215 19.75 -14.98 -6.48
C ASP A 215 18.39 -15.34 -5.85
N ASN A 216 17.29 -15.13 -6.56
CA ASN A 216 15.95 -15.50 -6.07
C ASN A 216 15.54 -16.91 -6.52
N HIS A 217 14.89 -17.67 -5.64
CA HIS A 217 14.39 -19.03 -5.90
C HIS A 217 12.86 -19.05 -5.90
N GLY A 218 12.28 -18.66 -7.04
CA GLY A 218 10.85 -18.36 -7.18
C GLY A 218 10.60 -16.86 -7.01
N VAL A 219 9.81 -16.27 -7.90
CA VAL A 219 9.60 -14.81 -7.90
C VAL A 219 8.15 -14.48 -8.20
N LEU A 220 7.62 -14.98 -9.32
CA LEU A 220 6.30 -14.61 -9.82
C LEU A 220 5.40 -15.85 -9.90
N TYR A 221 4.19 -15.74 -9.38
CA TYR A 221 3.13 -16.73 -9.51
C TYR A 221 1.83 -16.02 -9.90
N SER A 222 1.17 -16.52 -10.94
CA SER A 222 -0.06 -15.91 -11.46
C SER A 222 -1.15 -16.94 -11.62
N HIS A 223 -2.33 -16.60 -11.12
CA HIS A 223 -3.58 -17.26 -11.44
C HIS A 223 -4.54 -16.23 -12.06
N ASN A 224 -4.72 -16.30 -13.38
CA ASN A 224 -5.59 -15.41 -14.17
C ASN A 224 -5.22 -13.92 -14.08
N SER A 225 -3.93 -13.60 -14.16
CA SER A 225 -3.45 -12.22 -14.24
C SER A 225 -2.32 -12.10 -15.27
N LYS A 226 -2.25 -10.95 -15.96
CA LYS A 226 -1.19 -10.63 -16.91
C LYS A 226 -0.02 -9.96 -16.20
N PHE A 227 1.19 -10.47 -16.48
CA PHE A 227 2.44 -9.87 -16.05
C PHE A 227 3.09 -9.16 -17.23
N ILE A 228 3.49 -7.90 -17.02
CA ILE A 228 4.26 -7.11 -17.97
C ILE A 228 5.63 -6.84 -17.33
N VAL A 229 6.70 -7.34 -17.94
CA VAL A 229 8.07 -7.17 -17.44
C VAL A 229 8.85 -6.32 -18.42
N GLU A 230 9.31 -5.15 -17.97
CA GLU A 230 9.99 -4.16 -18.79
C GLU A 230 11.29 -3.72 -18.12
N ASN A 231 12.39 -3.69 -18.88
CA ASN A 231 13.70 -3.19 -18.42
C ASN A 231 14.19 -3.83 -17.12
N CYS A 232 13.83 -5.09 -16.85
CA CYS A 232 14.25 -5.81 -15.66
C CYS A 232 15.50 -6.66 -15.94
N MET A 233 16.35 -6.82 -14.93
CA MET A 233 17.59 -7.63 -14.98
C MET A 233 17.57 -8.75 -13.95
#